data_AF-A0A956BR29-F1
#
_entry.id   AF-A0A956BR29-F1
#
_cell.length_a   1.000
_cell.length_b   1.000
_cell.length_c   1.000
_cell.angle_alpha   90.00
_cell.angle_beta   90.00
_cell.angle_gamma   90.00
#
_symmetry.space_group_name_H-M   'P 1'
#
loop_
_entity.id
_entity.type
_entity.pdbx_description
1 polymer ?
#
loop_
_entity_poly.entity_id
_entity_poly.type
_entity_poly.pdbx_seq_one_letter_code
_entity_poly.pdbx_strand_id
1 'polypeptide(L)'
;CAAKAGVNMLLKVLALEWGPEGVRVNGISPGPIEGSWGMANVASPTPEIVEHIRRAVPLKRWGTEEDVAKAAAWLASDEASFVHGVILEVDGGVTQASPETVRFDSVADLEADPRVRRR
;
A
#
# COMPACT_ATOMS: atom_id res chain seq x y z
N CYS A 1 11.20 -11.16 -5.01
CA CYS A 1 11.63 -9.87 -4.43
C CYS A 1 12.65 -9.10 -5.30
N ALA A 2 13.59 -9.74 -5.99
CA ALA A 2 14.63 -9.03 -6.78
C ALA A 2 14.07 -8.06 -7.84
N ALA A 3 13.13 -8.51 -8.68
CA ALA A 3 12.58 -7.67 -9.76
C ALA A 3 11.93 -6.37 -9.23
N LYS A 4 11.12 -6.46 -8.17
CA LYS A 4 10.44 -5.29 -7.58
C LYS A 4 11.41 -4.35 -6.86
N ALA A 5 12.43 -4.88 -6.19
CA ALA A 5 13.50 -4.06 -5.62
C ALA A 5 14.28 -3.31 -6.72
N GLY A 6 14.53 -3.96 -7.86
CA GLY A 6 15.15 -3.35 -9.03
C GLY A 6 14.32 -2.19 -9.59
N VAL A 7 13.02 -2.38 -9.78
CA VAL A 7 12.09 -1.32 -10.22
C VAL A 7 12.09 -0.14 -9.23
N ASN A 8 12.06 -0.42 -7.93
CA ASN A 8 12.10 0.60 -6.89
C ASN A 8 13.38 1.44 -6.94
N MET A 9 14.52 0.83 -7.23
CA MET A 9 15.79 1.55 -7.36
C MET A 9 15.87 2.32 -8.69
N LEU A 10 15.43 1.70 -9.79
CA LEU A 10 15.39 2.34 -11.11
C LEU A 10 14.60 3.64 -11.05
N LEU A 11 13.44 3.62 -10.41
CA LEU A 11 12.59 4.80 -10.21
C LEU A 11 13.36 5.94 -9.53
N LYS A 12 14.09 5.64 -8.44
CA LYS A 12 14.87 6.63 -7.71
C LYS A 12 15.99 7.22 -8.56
N VAL A 13 16.63 6.42 -9.40
CA VAL A 13 17.66 6.88 -10.35
C VAL A 13 17.03 7.80 -11.40
N LEU A 14 15.94 7.38 -12.03
CA LEU A 14 15.22 8.20 -13.02
C LEU A 14 14.72 9.53 -12.43
N ALA A 15 14.31 9.54 -11.17
CA ALA A 15 13.95 10.77 -10.49
C ALA A 15 15.13 11.76 -10.44
N LEU A 16 16.34 11.29 -10.10
CA LEU A 16 17.54 12.14 -10.09
C LEU A 16 17.91 12.63 -11.49
N GLU A 17 17.84 11.76 -12.49
CA GLU A 17 18.27 12.07 -13.86
C GLU A 17 17.31 13.02 -14.59
N TRP A 18 15.99 12.83 -14.41
CA TRP A 18 14.99 13.58 -15.17
C TRP A 18 14.39 14.77 -14.41
N GLY A 19 14.67 14.90 -13.12
CA GLY A 19 14.26 16.05 -12.31
C GLY A 19 14.69 17.41 -12.90
N PRO A 20 15.95 17.59 -13.34
CA PRO A 20 16.39 18.84 -13.98
C PRO A 20 15.63 19.22 -15.25
N GLU A 21 15.08 18.24 -15.97
CA GLU A 21 14.25 18.43 -17.17
C GLU A 21 12.77 18.71 -16.84
N GLY A 22 12.42 18.83 -15.55
CA GLY A 22 11.06 19.09 -15.09
C GLY A 22 10.15 17.85 -15.11
N VAL A 23 10.69 16.65 -15.32
CA VAL A 23 9.91 15.40 -15.32
C VAL A 23 9.95 14.76 -13.93
N ARG A 24 8.76 14.55 -13.35
CA ARG A 24 8.60 13.87 -12.07
C ARG A 24 8.48 12.36 -12.26
N VAL A 25 9.09 11.60 -11.37
CA VAL A 25 9.09 10.13 -11.40
C VAL A 25 8.72 9.61 -10.01
N ASN A 26 7.61 8.90 -9.93
CA ASN A 26 7.07 8.33 -8.69
C ASN A 26 6.55 6.91 -8.95
N GLY A 27 6.42 6.12 -7.89
CA GLY A 27 5.92 4.76 -7.94
C GLY A 27 4.75 4.56 -7.01
N ILE A 28 3.95 3.55 -7.29
CA ILE A 28 2.87 3.09 -6.41
C ILE A 28 3.17 1.64 -6.03
N SER A 29 3.14 1.37 -4.74
CA SER A 29 3.20 0.03 -4.17
C SER A 29 1.79 -0.37 -3.71
N PRO A 30 1.00 -1.02 -4.57
CA PRO A 30 -0.34 -1.43 -4.20
C PRO A 30 -0.30 -2.60 -3.22
N GLY A 31 -1.28 -2.61 -2.31
CA GLY A 31 -1.58 -3.76 -1.45
C GLY A 31 -2.44 -4.79 -2.18
N PRO A 32 -3.29 -5.52 -1.44
CA PRO A 32 -4.16 -6.50 -2.06
C PRO A 32 -5.36 -5.81 -2.74
N ILE A 33 -5.35 -5.84 -4.07
CA ILE A 33 -6.37 -5.21 -4.92
C ILE A 33 -7.33 -6.28 -5.46
N GLU A 34 -8.62 -6.07 -5.29
CA GLU A 34 -9.68 -6.94 -5.80
C GLU A 34 -9.57 -7.14 -7.32
N GLY A 35 -9.81 -8.35 -7.82
CA GLY A 35 -9.76 -8.67 -9.25
C GLY A 35 -8.36 -8.66 -9.88
N SER A 36 -7.32 -8.27 -9.15
CA SER A 36 -5.96 -8.22 -9.68
C SER A 36 -5.38 -9.62 -9.95
N TRP A 37 -4.48 -9.71 -10.93
CA TRP A 37 -3.76 -10.96 -11.23
C TRP A 37 -3.04 -11.53 -10.00
N GLY A 38 -2.49 -10.67 -9.15
CA GLY A 38 -1.85 -11.07 -7.90
C GLY A 38 -2.82 -11.79 -6.97
N MET A 39 -4.02 -11.24 -6.76
CA MET A 39 -5.05 -11.88 -5.94
C MET A 39 -5.61 -13.17 -6.56
N ALA A 40 -5.71 -13.23 -7.89
CA ALA A 40 -6.23 -14.40 -8.60
C ALA A 40 -5.25 -15.59 -8.66
N ASN A 41 -3.93 -15.35 -8.56
CA ASN A 41 -2.90 -16.38 -8.78
C ASN A 41 -2.04 -16.69 -7.56
N VAL A 42 -1.95 -15.79 -6.57
CA VAL A 42 -1.25 -16.07 -5.30
C VAL A 42 -2.13 -16.87 -4.37
N ALA A 43 -3.43 -16.86 -4.60
CA ALA A 43 -4.38 -17.58 -3.81
C ALA A 43 -5.41 -18.19 -4.77
N SER A 44 -5.55 -19.51 -4.74
CA SER A 44 -6.89 -20.11 -4.82
C SER A 44 -7.36 -20.29 -3.38
N PRO A 45 -7.59 -19.20 -2.63
CA PRO A 45 -7.91 -19.30 -1.22
C PRO A 45 -9.32 -19.85 -1.10
N THR A 46 -9.56 -20.67 -0.09
CA THR A 46 -10.93 -20.89 0.34
C THR A 46 -11.54 -19.55 0.77
N PRO A 47 -12.87 -19.37 0.73
CA PRO A 47 -13.52 -18.14 1.19
C PRO A 47 -13.07 -17.68 2.59
N GLU A 48 -12.72 -18.62 3.47
CA GLU A 48 -12.22 -18.35 4.82
C GLU A 48 -10.85 -17.66 4.81
N ILE A 49 -9.95 -18.07 3.90
CA ILE A 49 -8.62 -17.45 3.76
C ILE A 49 -8.74 -16.05 3.15
N VAL A 50 -9.65 -15.84 2.20
CA VAL A 50 -9.98 -14.50 1.66
C VAL A 50 -10.39 -13.57 2.80
N GLU A 51 -11.35 -14.00 3.60
CA GLU A 51 -11.87 -13.18 4.70
C GLU A 51 -10.81 -12.94 5.77
N HIS A 52 -9.94 -13.92 6.04
CA HIS A 52 -8.81 -13.75 6.95
C HIS A 52 -7.83 -12.67 6.46
N ILE A 53 -7.45 -12.70 5.19
CA ILE A 53 -6.55 -11.69 4.60
C ILE A 53 -7.23 -10.32 4.59
N ARG A 54 -8.53 -10.24 4.28
CA ARG A 54 -9.29 -8.98 4.33
C ARG A 54 -9.26 -8.35 5.73
N ARG A 55 -9.41 -9.17 6.78
CA ARG A 55 -9.33 -8.71 8.18
C ARG A 55 -7.91 -8.32 8.61
N ALA A 56 -6.91 -8.86 7.93
CA ALA A 56 -5.51 -8.52 8.16
C ALA A 56 -5.12 -7.14 7.59
N VAL A 57 -5.89 -6.62 6.62
CA VAL A 57 -5.73 -5.23 6.15
C VAL A 57 -6.22 -4.27 7.26
N PRO A 58 -5.42 -3.29 7.70
CA PRO A 58 -5.85 -2.34 8.73
C PRO A 58 -7.13 -1.55 8.39
N LEU A 59 -7.32 -1.17 7.12
CA LEU A 59 -8.58 -0.57 6.65
C LEU A 59 -9.75 -1.56 6.52
N LYS A 60 -9.54 -2.84 6.85
CA LYS A 60 -10.53 -3.92 6.84
C LYS A 60 -11.29 -4.05 5.51
N ARG A 61 -10.64 -3.73 4.40
CA ARG A 61 -11.21 -3.89 3.05
C ARG A 61 -10.10 -4.19 2.05
N TRP A 62 -10.49 -4.79 0.92
CA TRP A 62 -9.62 -4.83 -0.24
C TRP A 62 -9.49 -3.44 -0.85
N GLY A 63 -8.34 -3.18 -1.46
CA GLY A 63 -8.21 -2.05 -2.36
C GLY A 63 -8.94 -2.34 -3.66
N THR A 64 -9.33 -1.29 -4.37
CA THR A 64 -9.89 -1.36 -5.71
C THR A 64 -8.90 -0.80 -6.74
N GLU A 65 -9.13 -1.09 -8.02
CA GLU A 65 -8.38 -0.44 -9.09
C GLU A 65 -8.53 1.09 -9.04
N GLU A 66 -9.69 1.58 -8.59
CA GLU A 66 -9.97 3.01 -8.43
C GLU A 66 -9.13 3.65 -7.32
N ASP A 67 -8.83 2.94 -6.22
CA ASP A 67 -7.93 3.46 -5.18
C ASP A 67 -6.53 3.73 -5.76
N VAL A 68 -6.02 2.81 -6.59
CA VAL A 68 -4.71 2.95 -7.25
C VAL A 68 -4.76 4.04 -8.32
N ALA A 69 -5.83 4.09 -9.11
CA ALA A 69 -6.01 5.09 -10.16
C ALA A 69 -6.08 6.52 -9.60
N LYS A 70 -6.79 6.71 -8.48
CA LYS A 70 -6.85 8.01 -7.79
C LYS A 70 -5.49 8.46 -7.28
N ALA A 71 -4.72 7.54 -6.68
CA ALA A 71 -3.36 7.84 -6.25
C ALA A 71 -2.44 8.20 -7.43
N ALA A 72 -2.56 7.49 -8.56
CA ALA A 72 -1.81 7.79 -9.79
C ALA A 72 -2.20 9.16 -10.37
N ALA A 73 -3.51 9.47 -10.42
CA ALA A 73 -4.00 10.76 -10.87
C ALA A 73 -3.50 11.91 -9.99
N TRP A 74 -3.52 11.74 -8.66
CA TRP A 74 -2.95 12.71 -7.73
C TRP A 74 -1.45 12.89 -7.96
N LEU A 75 -0.67 11.81 -8.05
CA LEU A 75 0.77 11.88 -8.36
C LEU A 75 1.06 12.56 -9.70
N ALA A 76 0.18 12.44 -10.69
CA ALA A 76 0.31 13.10 -11.99
C ALA A 76 -0.09 14.58 -11.97
N SER A 77 -0.90 15.01 -11.00
CA SER A 77 -1.44 16.37 -10.89
C SER A 77 -0.45 17.39 -10.31
N ASP A 78 -0.82 18.67 -10.39
CA ASP A 78 -0.07 19.79 -9.80
C ASP A 78 -0.13 19.79 -8.26
N GLU A 79 -1.10 19.12 -7.66
CA GLU A 79 -1.21 18.96 -6.21
C GLU A 79 -0.01 18.16 -5.64
N ALA A 80 0.63 17.35 -6.48
CA ALA A 80 1.83 16.57 -6.17
C ALA A 80 3.10 17.17 -6.82
N SER A 81 3.10 18.46 -7.16
CA SER A 81 4.19 19.12 -7.91
C SER A 81 5.57 19.06 -7.23
N PHE A 82 5.64 18.90 -5.90
CA PHE A 82 6.90 18.71 -5.16
C PHE A 82 7.13 17.27 -4.69
N VAL A 83 6.27 16.34 -5.11
CA VAL A 83 6.36 14.91 -4.78
C VAL A 83 7.12 14.21 -5.91
N HIS A 84 8.32 13.73 -5.59
CA HIS A 84 9.27 13.18 -6.56
C HIS A 84 10.15 12.10 -5.94
N GLY A 85 10.39 10.99 -6.66
CA GLY A 85 11.22 9.87 -6.22
C GLY A 85 10.60 8.99 -5.13
N VAL A 86 9.31 9.17 -4.81
CA VAL A 86 8.60 8.39 -3.80
C VAL A 86 8.05 7.09 -4.38
N ILE A 87 8.04 6.05 -3.55
CA ILE A 87 7.23 4.86 -3.75
C ILE A 87 6.08 4.97 -2.75
N LEU A 88 4.88 5.25 -3.23
CA LEU A 88 3.71 5.49 -2.41
C LEU A 88 2.99 4.17 -2.13
N GLU A 89 2.87 3.80 -0.86
CA GLU A 89 2.04 2.66 -0.45
C GLU A 89 0.54 2.99 -0.60
N VAL A 90 -0.16 2.18 -1.40
CA VAL A 90 -1.62 2.22 -1.58
C VAL A 90 -2.16 0.85 -1.22
N ASP A 91 -2.11 0.52 0.07
CA ASP A 91 -2.25 -0.86 0.54
C ASP A 91 -3.18 -1.02 1.75
N GLY A 92 -3.86 0.05 2.16
CA GLY A 92 -4.72 0.04 3.34
C GLY A 92 -3.97 -0.18 4.66
N GLY A 93 -2.65 0.08 4.68
CA GLY A 93 -1.79 0.00 5.86
C GLY A 93 -1.08 -1.34 6.05
N VAL A 94 -1.20 -2.29 5.11
CA VAL A 94 -0.63 -3.64 5.25
C VAL A 94 0.88 -3.61 5.50
N THR A 95 1.62 -2.74 4.81
CA THR A 95 3.08 -2.63 4.96
C THR A 95 3.49 -2.11 6.35
N GLN A 96 2.60 -1.38 7.02
CA GLN A 96 2.82 -0.86 8.38
C GLN A 96 2.25 -1.79 9.46
N ALA A 97 1.51 -2.83 9.05
CA ALA A 97 0.82 -3.70 9.97
C ALA A 97 1.84 -4.56 10.75
N SER A 98 1.70 -4.54 12.08
CA SER A 98 2.38 -5.44 13.00
C SER A 98 1.42 -6.53 13.46
N PRO A 99 1.92 -7.68 13.97
CA PRO A 99 1.07 -8.71 14.58
C PRO A 99 0.18 -8.18 15.71
N GLU A 100 0.52 -7.05 16.31
CA GLU A 100 -0.26 -6.40 17.36
C GLU A 100 -1.42 -5.60 16.76
N THR A 101 -1.16 -4.77 15.74
CA THR A 101 -2.20 -3.92 15.11
C THR A 101 -3.23 -4.73 14.33
N VAL A 102 -2.88 -5.92 13.86
CA VAL A 102 -3.79 -6.80 13.10
C VAL A 102 -4.82 -7.49 14.00
N ARG A 103 -4.57 -7.56 15.33
CA ARG A 103 -5.48 -8.21 16.30
C ARG A 103 -6.68 -7.37 16.70
N PHE A 104 -6.65 -6.07 16.43
CA PHE A 104 -7.72 -5.17 16.79
C PHE A 104 -8.65 -4.99 15.59
N ASP A 105 -9.96 -5.09 15.83
CA ASP A 105 -10.98 -4.85 14.81
C ASP A 105 -11.52 -3.42 14.87
N SER A 106 -11.29 -2.71 15.98
CA SER A 106 -11.64 -1.32 16.16
C SER A 106 -10.63 -0.56 17.03
N VAL A 107 -10.70 0.77 16.98
CA VAL A 107 -9.97 1.65 17.90
C VAL A 107 -10.42 1.40 19.35
N ALA A 108 -11.69 1.07 19.58
CA ALA A 108 -12.19 0.73 20.91
C ALA A 108 -11.51 -0.52 21.48
N ASP A 109 -11.26 -1.54 20.65
CA ASP A 109 -10.53 -2.75 21.08
C ASP A 109 -9.07 -2.43 21.41
N LEU A 110 -8.43 -1.58 20.60
CA LEU A 110 -7.07 -1.10 20.84
C LEU A 110 -6.98 -0.31 22.15
N GLU A 111 -7.91 0.61 22.39
CA GLU A 111 -7.97 1.44 23.60
C GLU A 111 -8.33 0.62 24.84
N ALA A 112 -9.10 -0.46 24.71
CA ALA A 112 -9.44 -1.36 25.79
C ALA A 112 -8.27 -2.30 26.16
N ASP A 113 -7.27 -2.48 25.28
CA ASP A 113 -6.16 -3.38 25.53
C ASP A 113 -5.20 -2.82 26.62
N PRO A 114 -5.07 -3.52 27.76
CA PRO A 114 -4.24 -3.05 28.87
C PRO A 114 -2.74 -3.00 28.54
N ARG A 115 -2.29 -3.63 27.45
CA ARG A 115 -0.90 -3.59 26.97
C ARG A 115 -0.57 -2.30 26.22
N VAL A 116 -1.57 -1.68 25.59
CA VAL A 116 -1.41 -0.45 24.77
C VAL A 116 -1.38 0.78 25.68
N ARG A 117 -2.17 0.80 26.75
CA ARG A 117 -2.25 1.92 27.72
C ARG A 117 -1.01 2.15 28.61
N ARG A 118 0.04 1.33 28.50
CA ARG A 118 1.22 1.38 29.39
C ARG A 118 2.45 2.09 28.80
N ARG A 119 2.32 2.80 27.68
CA ARG A 119 3.38 3.63 27.09
C ARG A 119 3.10 5.12 27.24
#